data_AF-A0A516NLE8-F1
#
_entry.id   AF-A0A516NLE8-F1
#
_cell.length_a   1.000
_cell.length_b   1.000
_cell.length_c   1.000
_cell.angle_alpha   90.00
_cell.angle_beta   90.00
_cell.angle_gamma   90.00
#
_symmetry.space_group_name_H-M   'P 1'
#
loop_
_entity.id
_entity.type
_entity.pdbx_description
1 polymer ?
#
loop_
_entity_poly.entity_id
_entity_poly.type
_entity_poly.pdbx_seq_one_letter_code
_entity_poly.pdbx_strand_id
1 'polypeptide(L)' 'MRTDSSPDDAILAVPAMAVGIIMLTVALATAPLLPGWADDYGTILVALAVAEYLAAATASVWWGCRALCAAR' A
#
# COMPACT_ATOMS: atom_id res chain seq x y z
N MET A 1 -4.43 15.21 21.30
CA MET A 1 -4.72 14.39 20.11
C MET A 1 -5.69 13.30 20.54
N ARG A 2 -6.96 13.39 20.14
CA ARG A 2 -7.98 12.38 20.50
C ARG A 2 -7.68 11.10 19.71
N THR A 3 -7.39 10.01 20.41
CA THR A 3 -7.24 8.65 19.85
C THR A 3 -8.54 7.91 20.06
N ASP A 4 -9.62 8.48 19.54
CA ASP A 4 -10.94 7.89 19.56
C ASP A 4 -11.05 7.32 18.15
N SER A 5 -10.72 6.03 17.97
CA SER A 5 -11.03 5.34 16.72
C SER A 5 -12.52 5.49 16.47
N SER A 6 -12.89 6.27 15.46
CA SER A 6 -14.30 6.48 15.15
C SER A 6 -14.85 5.15 14.59
N PRO A 7 -16.15 4.87 14.76
CA PRO A 7 -16.76 3.69 14.13
C PRO A 7 -16.53 3.65 12.60
N ASP A 8 -16.31 4.81 11.97
CA ASP A 8 -15.96 4.94 10.56
C ASP A 8 -14.59 4.33 10.22
N ASP A 9 -13.59 4.42 11.11
CA ASP A 9 -12.26 3.83 10.91
C ASP A 9 -12.33 2.31 10.83
N ALA A 10 -13.20 1.68 11.64
CA ALA A 10 -13.41 0.23 11.63
C ALA A 10 -14.06 -0.24 10.31
N ILE A 11 -14.97 0.55 9.74
CA ILE A 11 -15.62 0.26 8.45
C ILE A 11 -14.59 0.30 7.31
N LEU A 12 -13.64 1.24 7.37
CA LEU A 12 -12.61 1.41 6.34
C LEU A 12 -11.42 0.45 6.48
N ALA A 13 -11.28 -0.23 7.62
CA ALA A 13 -10.12 -1.07 7.91
C ALA A 13 -9.97 -2.26 6.93
N VAL A 14 -11.09 -2.94 6.64
CA VAL A 14 -11.12 -4.07 5.69
C VAL A 14 -10.79 -3.64 4.26
N PRO A 15 -11.45 -2.62 3.66
CA PRO A 15 -11.09 -2.18 2.33
C PRO A 15 -9.66 -1.62 2.25
N ALA A 16 -9.15 -0.93 3.29
CA ALA A 16 -7.76 -0.48 3.32
C ALA A 16 -6.75 -1.64 3.26
N MET A 17 -7.00 -2.73 4.00
CA MET A 17 -6.21 -3.95 3.87
C MET A 17 -6.30 -4.57 2.48
N ALA A 18 -7.52 -4.69 1.94
CA ALA A 18 -7.74 -5.31 0.64
C ALA A 18 -6.98 -4.54 -0.46
N VAL A 19 -7.06 -3.21 -0.46
CA VAL A 19 -6.33 -2.35 -1.40
C VAL A 19 -4.82 -2.56 -1.26
N GLY A 20 -4.28 -2.53 -0.04
CA GLY A 20 -2.86 -2.73 0.19
C GLY A 20 -2.36 -4.11 -0.29
N ILE A 21 -3.11 -5.18 -0.02
CA ILE A 21 -2.77 -6.54 -0.48
C ILE A 21 -2.83 -6.65 -2.01
N ILE A 22 -3.85 -6.07 -2.64
CA ILE A 22 -3.97 -6.03 -4.10
C ILE A 22 -2.77 -5.30 -4.69
N MET A 23 -2.40 -4.14 -4.14
CA MET A 23 -1.24 -3.38 -4.61
C MET A 23 0.05 -4.21 -4.51
N LEU A 24 0.33 -4.84 -3.37
CA LEU A 24 1.50 -5.71 -3.21
C LEU A 24 1.52 -6.87 -4.23
N THR A 25 0.35 -7.44 -4.49
CA THR A 25 0.20 -8.51 -5.49
C THR A 25 0.51 -8.01 -6.89
N VAL A 26 0.00 -6.84 -7.27
CA VAL A 26 0.28 -6.20 -8.56
C VAL A 26 1.77 -5.89 -8.69
N ALA A 27 2.40 -5.32 -7.66
CA ALA A 27 3.83 -5.02 -7.67
C ALA A 27 4.67 -6.27 -7.95
N LEU A 28 4.32 -7.41 -7.32
CA LEU A 28 5.00 -8.67 -7.56
C LEU A 28 4.75 -9.21 -8.98
N ALA A 29 3.51 -9.14 -9.46
CA ALA A 29 3.13 -9.60 -10.79
C ALA A 29 3.82 -8.79 -11.90
N THR A 30 4.04 -7.49 -11.69
CA THR A 30 4.67 -6.60 -12.66
C THR A 30 6.18 -6.43 -12.46
N ALA A 31 6.76 -6.97 -11.39
CA ALA A 31 8.20 -6.87 -11.12
C ALA A 31 9.11 -7.30 -12.31
N PRO A 32 8.77 -8.33 -13.11
CA PRO A 32 9.56 -8.71 -14.28
C PRO A 32 9.61 -7.64 -15.39
N LEU A 33 8.69 -6.67 -15.38
CA LEU A 33 8.62 -5.59 -16.37
C LEU A 33 9.50 -4.38 -16.00
N LEU A 34 9.99 -4.32 -14.75
CA LEU A 34 10.78 -3.19 -14.24
C LEU A 34 12.03 -2.86 -15.07
N PRO A 35 12.81 -3.84 -15.60
CA PRO A 35 13.95 -3.53 -16.45
C PRO A 35 13.55 -2.77 -17.71
N GLY A 36 12.48 -3.20 -18.39
CA GLY A 36 11.99 -2.51 -19.60
C GLY A 36 11.52 -1.10 -19.30
N TRP A 37 10.80 -0.89 -18.19
CA TRP A 37 10.42 0.46 -17.77
C TRP A 37 11.63 1.33 -17.41
N ALA A 38 12.66 0.75 -16.81
CA ALA A 38 13.88 1.47 -16.46
C ALA A 38 14.66 1.91 -17.72
N ASP A 39 14.62 1.10 -18.78
CA ASP A 39 15.19 1.46 -20.09
C ASP A 39 14.39 2.58 -20.77
N ASP A 40 13.05 2.56 -20.68
CA ASP A 40 12.16 3.53 -21.33
C ASP A 40 12.09 4.89 -20.58
N TYR A 41 11.97 4.86 -19.26
CA TYR A 41 11.71 6.04 -18.43
C TYR A 41 12.90 6.48 -17.57
N GLY A 42 13.93 5.64 -17.45
CA GLY A 42 15.10 5.87 -16.61
C GLY A 42 14.98 5.24 -15.22
N THR A 43 16.09 4.67 -14.76
CA THR A 43 16.15 3.86 -13.52
C THR A 43 15.74 4.63 -12.27
N ILE A 44 16.11 5.91 -12.13
CA ILE A 44 15.80 6.71 -10.93
C ILE A 44 14.30 6.92 -10.78
N LEU A 45 13.61 7.27 -11.88
CA LEU A 45 12.16 7.52 -11.85
C LEU A 45 11.39 6.23 -11.55
N VAL A 46 11.78 5.12 -12.15
CA VAL A 46 11.16 3.82 -11.88
C VAL A 46 11.40 3.39 -10.43
N ALA A 47 12.63 3.55 -9.91
CA ALA A 47 12.92 3.22 -8.51
C ALA A 47 12.11 4.08 -7.53
N LEU A 48 11.96 5.38 -7.81
CA LEU A 48 11.15 6.28 -6.99
C LEU A 48 9.67 5.88 -7.03
N ALA A 49 9.11 5.64 -8.21
CA ALA A 49 7.73 5.21 -8.37
C ALA A 49 7.44 3.88 -7.66
N VAL A 50 8.35 2.91 -7.75
CA VAL A 50 8.25 1.63 -7.02
C VAL A 50 8.30 1.87 -5.51
N ALA A 51 9.21 2.72 -5.03
CA ALA A 51 9.31 3.03 -3.61
C ALA A 51 8.04 3.70 -3.08
N GLU A 52 7.49 4.69 -3.79
CA GLU A 52 6.23 5.36 -3.44
C GLU A 52 5.05 4.38 -3.43
N TYR A 53 4.97 3.53 -4.45
CA TYR A 53 3.93 2.51 -4.56
C TYR A 53 3.97 1.53 -3.39
N LEU A 54 5.15 1.00 -3.06
CA LEU A 54 5.33 0.07 -1.94
C LEU A 54 5.09 0.74 -0.59
N ALA A 55 5.49 2.00 -0.44
CA ALA A 55 5.22 2.78 0.77
C ALA A 55 3.71 2.96 0.97
N ALA A 56 2.97 3.34 -0.07
CA ALA A 56 1.52 3.50 -0.03
C ALA A 56 0.80 2.17 0.29
N ALA A 57 1.21 1.09 -0.36
CA ALA A 57 0.66 -0.25 -0.11
C ALA A 57 0.89 -0.70 1.34
N THR A 58 2.12 -0.57 1.83
CA THR A 58 2.49 -0.96 3.20
C THR A 58 1.79 -0.10 4.25
N ALA A 59 1.71 1.22 4.02
CA ALA A 59 0.99 2.13 4.90
C ALA A 59 -0.51 1.79 4.98
N SER A 60 -1.12 1.42 3.85
CA SER A 60 -2.53 1.00 3.79
C SER A 60 -2.78 -0.28 4.59
N VAL A 61 -1.94 -1.30 4.43
CA VAL A 61 -2.02 -2.55 5.21
C VAL A 61 -1.79 -2.28 6.70
N TRP A 62 -0.78 -1.48 7.04
CA TRP A 62 -0.46 -1.14 8.42
C TRP A 62 -1.60 -0.40 9.12
N TRP A 63 -2.20 0.59 8.44
CA TRP A 63 -3.33 1.33 8.97
C TRP A 63 -4.55 0.43 9.16
N GLY A 64 -4.91 -0.38 8.16
CA GLY A 64 -6.02 -1.34 8.28
C GLY A 64 -5.81 -2.34 9.42
N CYS A 65 -4.57 -2.83 9.60
CA CYS A 65 -4.22 -3.72 10.72
C CYS A 65 -4.41 -3.05 12.08
N ARG A 66 -3.91 -1.82 12.24
CA ARG A 66 -4.08 -1.06 13.46
C ARG A 66 -5.55 -0.79 13.78
N ALA A 67 -6.36 -0.44 12.77
CA ALA A 67 -7.79 -0.20 12.95
C ALA A 67 -8.56 -1.47 13.35
N LEU A 68 -8.26 -2.63 12.73
CA LEU A 68 -8.87 -3.92 13.11
C LEU A 68 -8.45 -4.36 14.52
N CYS A 69 -7.18 -4.18 14.90
CA CYS A 69 -6.70 -4.52 16.24
C CYS A 69 -7.27 -3.60 17.32
N ALA A 70 -7.55 -2.34 17.01
CA ALA A 70 -8.16 -1.38 17.94
C ALA A 70 -9.68 -1.60 18.12
N ALA A 71 -10.34 -2.24 17.15
CA ALA A 71 -11.77 -2.56 17.20
C ALA A 71 -12.09 -3.87 17.95
N ARG A 72 -11.07 -4.59 18.42
CA ARG A 72 -11.17 -5.91 19.07
C ARG A 72 -11.07 -5.81 20.59
#